data_AF-A0A0Z8ED56-F1
#
_entry.id   AF-A0A0Z8ED56-F1
#
_cell.length_a   1.000
_cell.length_b   1.000
_cell.length_c   1.000
_cell.angle_alpha   90.00
_cell.angle_beta   90.00
_cell.angle_gamma   90.00
#
_symmetry.space_group_name_H-M   'P 1'
#
loop_
_entity.id
_entity.type
_entity.pdbx_description
1 polymer ?
#
loop_
_entity_poly.entity_id
_entity_poly.type
_entity_poly.pdbx_seq_one_letter_code
_entity_poly.pdbx_strand_id
1 'polypeptide(L)' 'MEEVAEVIEKEKDHLEKIIKVVKNGGKFLRPPYQKKSISISENLKMISHNLDRLSEQVR' A
#
# COMPACT_ATOMS: atom_id res chain seq x y z
N MET A 1 -3.72 10.98 18.86
CA MET A 1 -3.75 9.50 18.76
C MET A 1 -4.77 9.00 17.75
N GLU A 2 -5.86 9.73 17.49
CA GLU A 2 -6.89 9.38 16.49
C GLU A 2 -6.36 9.33 15.03
N GLU A 3 -5.45 10.23 14.67
CA GLU A 3 -4.95 10.39 13.30
C GLU A 3 -4.08 9.21 12.81
N VAL A 4 -3.26 8.64 13.70
CA VAL A 4 -2.38 7.50 13.37
C VAL A 4 -3.20 6.23 13.13
N ALA A 5 -4.23 6.00 13.94
CA ALA A 5 -5.13 4.86 13.77
C ALA A 5 -5.88 4.93 12.43
N GLU A 6 -6.35 6.13 12.05
CA GLU A 6 -7.05 6.33 10.78
C GLU A 6 -6.13 6.11 9.56
N VAL A 7 -4.86 6.51 9.65
CA VAL A 7 -3.85 6.25 8.62
C VAL A 7 -3.55 4.76 8.50
N ILE A 8 -3.43 4.05 9.62
CA ILE A 8 -3.19 2.60 9.63
C ILE A 8 -4.37 1.84 9.01
N GLU A 9 -5.60 2.24 9.32
CA GLU A 9 -6.78 1.59 8.74
C GLU A 9 -6.86 1.82 7.23
N LYS A 10 -6.56 3.04 6.75
CA LYS A 10 -6.50 3.34 5.31
C LYS A 10 -5.43 2.52 4.58
N GLU A 11 -4.29 2.27 5.22
CA GLU A 11 -3.23 1.45 4.64
C GLU A 11 -3.63 -0.04 4.60
N LYS A 12 -4.27 -0.54 5.66
CA LYS A 12 -4.84 -1.90 5.68
C LYS A 12 -5.86 -2.10 4.55
N ASP A 13 -6.79 -1.17 4.38
CA ASP A 13 -7.77 -1.20 3.28
C ASP A 13 -7.11 -1.22 1.89
N HIS A 14 -6.00 -0.50 1.74
CA HIS A 14 -5.22 -0.48 0.50
C HIS A 14 -4.54 -1.82 0.23
N LEU A 15 -3.94 -2.43 1.26
CA LEU A 15 -3.34 -3.77 1.17
C LEU A 15 -4.38 -4.84 0.83
N GLU A 16 -5.58 -4.78 1.43
CA GLU A 16 -6.69 -5.70 1.11
C GLU A 16 -7.13 -5.59 -0.36
N LYS A 17 -7.17 -4.36 -0.91
CA LYS A 17 -7.45 -4.15 -2.35
C LYS A 17 -6.38 -4.76 -3.23
N ILE A 18 -5.09 -4.63 -2.88
CA ILE A 18 -4.00 -5.27 -3.62
C ILE A 18 -4.19 -6.79 -3.64
N ILE A 19 -4.46 -7.40 -2.48
CA ILE A 19 -4.70 -8.85 -2.36
C ILE A 19 -5.85 -9.28 -3.28
N LYS A 20 -6.95 -8.55 -3.29
CA LYS A 20 -8.11 -8.86 -4.15
C LYS A 20 -7.77 -8.80 -5.63
N VAL A 21 -7.02 -7.78 -6.07
CA VAL A 21 -6.61 -7.66 -7.47
C VAL A 21 -5.69 -8.81 -7.88
N VAL A 22 -4.70 -9.15 -7.05
CA VAL A 22 -3.78 -10.28 -7.30
C VAL A 22 -4.53 -11.61 -7.36
N LYS A 23 -5.43 -11.87 -6.40
CA LYS A 23 -6.25 -13.10 -6.37
C LYS A 23 -7.07 -13.29 -7.64
N ASN A 24 -7.52 -12.20 -8.24
CA ASN A 24 -8.29 -12.21 -9.49
C ASN A 24 -7.41 -12.23 -10.76
N GLY A 25 -6.09 -12.41 -10.63
CA GLY A 25 -5.14 -12.42 -11.75
C GLY A 25 -4.81 -11.03 -12.32
N GLY A 26 -5.25 -9.95 -11.66
CA GLY A 26 -4.98 -8.58 -12.05
C GLY A 26 -3.51 -8.19 -11.78
N LYS A 27 -2.92 -7.41 -12.70
CA LYS A 27 -1.52 -6.96 -12.62
C LYS A 27 -1.35 -5.49 -12.25
N PHE A 28 -2.45 -4.73 -12.27
CA PHE A 28 -2.44 -3.28 -12.10
C PHE A 28 -3.52 -2.85 -11.11
N LEU A 29 -3.21 -1.81 -10.35
CA LEU A 29 -4.10 -1.17 -9.39
C LEU A 29 -4.05 0.34 -9.62
N ARG A 30 -5.18 1.05 -9.42
CA ARG A 30 -5.18 2.51 -9.27
C ARG A 30 -5.39 2.86 -7.79
N PRO A 31 -4.33 3.26 -7.06
CA PRO A 31 -4.48 3.75 -5.68
C PRO A 31 -5.39 4.98 -5.64
N PRO A 32 -6.12 5.21 -4.53
CA PRO A 32 -7.03 6.35 -4.39
C PRO A 32 -6.32 7.71 -4.54
N TYR A 33 -5.02 7.77 -4.20
CA TYR A 33 -4.21 8.99 -4.25
C TYR A 33 -3.46 9.19 -5.57
N GLN A 34 -3.60 8.27 -6.53
CA GLN A 34 -2.89 8.31 -7.81
C GLN A 34 -3.85 8.37 -9.00
N LYS A 35 -3.55 9.28 -9.94
CA LYS A 35 -4.31 9.40 -11.19
C LYS A 35 -4.07 8.25 -12.17
N LYS A 36 -2.92 7.58 -12.08
CA LYS A 36 -2.52 6.49 -12.98
C LYS A 36 -2.56 5.14 -12.28
N SER A 37 -2.89 4.11 -13.02
CA SER A 37 -2.70 2.73 -12.57
C SER A 37 -1.20 2.42 -12.49
N ILE A 38 -0.79 1.76 -11.43
CA ILE A 38 0.56 1.25 -11.23
C ILE A 38 0.55 -0.27 -11.27
N SER A 39 1.66 -0.88 -11.67
CA SER A 39 1.78 -2.33 -11.55
C SER A 39 1.83 -2.69 -10.06
N ILE A 40 1.26 -3.85 -9.73
CA ILE A 40 1.25 -4.34 -8.35
C ILE A 40 2.67 -4.58 -7.85
N SER A 41 3.57 -5.05 -8.72
CA SER A 41 4.99 -5.25 -8.37
C SER A 41 5.69 -3.94 -7.99
N GLU A 42 5.45 -2.87 -8.74
CA GLU A 42 6.01 -1.55 -8.44
C GLU A 42 5.44 -1.01 -7.12
N ASN A 43 4.13 -1.17 -6.91
CA ASN A 43 3.47 -0.77 -5.67
C ASN A 43 4.05 -1.50 -4.45
N LEU A 44 4.24 -2.81 -4.54
CA LEU A 44 4.81 -3.62 -3.46
C LEU A 44 6.27 -3.24 -3.15
N LYS A 45 7.07 -2.90 -4.17
CA LYS A 45 8.43 -2.37 -3.96
C LYS A 45 8.41 -1.05 -3.18
N MET A 46 7.50 -0.13 -3.53
CA MET A 46 7.35 1.14 -2.81
C MET A 46 6.93 0.93 -1.36
N ILE A 47 5.96 0.04 -1.11
CA ILE A 47 5.51 -0.31 0.24
C ILE A 47 6.68 -0.88 1.05
N SER A 48 7.42 -1.85 0.51
CA SER A 48 8.60 -2.43 1.18
C SER A 48 9.62 -1.37 1.55
N HIS A 49 9.98 -0.50 0.60
CA HIS A 49 10.96 0.57 0.85
C HIS A 49 10.50 1.54 1.95
N ASN A 50 9.21 1.89 1.98
CA ASN A 50 8.67 2.76 3.02
C ASN A 50 8.69 2.08 4.40
N LEU A 51 8.38 0.78 4.47
CA LEU A 51 8.45 0.00 5.72
C LEU A 51 9.88 -0.08 6.25
N ASP A 52 10.87 -0.28 5.37
CA ASP A 52 12.29 -0.28 5.76
C ASP A 52 12.69 1.06 6.40
N ARG A 53 12.32 2.18 5.76
CA ARG A 53 12.60 3.54 6.28
C ARG A 53 11.91 3.82 7.60
N LEU A 54 10.67 3.37 7.78
CA LEU A 54 9.95 3.53 9.05
C LEU A 54 10.59 2.68 10.15
N SER A 55 11.01 1.46 9.83
CA SER A 55 11.73 0.57 10.76
C SER A 55 13.02 1.21 11.29
N GLU A 56 13.75 1.95 10.43
CA GLU A 56 14.94 2.71 10.84
C GLU A 56 14.62 3.86 11.81
N GLN A 57 13.46 4.50 11.70
CA GLN A 57 13.08 5.65 12.54
C GLN A 57 12.57 5.25 13.93
N VAL A 58 12.12 4.00 14.08
CA VAL A 58 11.62 3.45 15.35
C VAL A 58 12.75 2.78 16.16
N ARG A 59 13.94 2.63 15.59
CA ARG A 59 15.16 2.17 16.29
C ARG A 59 15.81 3.30 17.08
#